data_AF-A0A7C0Y4Z5-F1
#
_entry.id   AF-A0A7C0Y4Z5-F1
#
_cell.length_a   1.000
_cell.length_b   1.000
_cell.length_c   1.000
_cell.angle_alpha   90.00
_cell.angle_beta   90.00
_cell.angle_gamma   90.00
#
_symmetry.space_group_name_H-M   'P 1'
#
loop_
_entity.id
_entity.type
_entity.pdbx_description
1 polymer ?
#
loop_
_entity_poly.entity_id
_entity_poly.type
_entity_poly.pdbx_seq_one_letter_code
_entity_poly.pdbx_strand_id
1 'polypeptide(L)'
;MVKLRISLTEDEKHSLLQLRVDKSFKTKSRITKRTIEVAKAFGIGVDEEKVFHVFRDFEVEIEPGDIVYVTGESGSGKSILLKAVARELAKHPEFGGVITDEDVEVKPREILIHGVGVDAADAMRILSHVGLNEAYLFLRRYRELSDGQKYRYKLAKAFWSGKKTIIFDEFASTLDRVTAR
;
A
#
# COMPACT_ATOMS: atom_id res chain seq x y z
N MET A 1 -13.20 13.73 -16.04
CA MET A 1 -12.41 14.27 -14.93
C MET A 1 -13.05 13.78 -13.64
N VAL A 2 -12.44 12.82 -12.97
CA VAL A 2 -12.87 12.36 -11.64
C VAL A 2 -11.92 13.02 -10.65
N LYS A 3 -12.46 13.89 -9.81
CA LYS A 3 -11.73 14.61 -8.76
C LYS A 3 -12.19 14.07 -7.41
N LEU A 4 -11.28 13.46 -6.67
CA LEU A 4 -11.58 12.91 -5.34
C LEU A 4 -10.80 13.69 -4.29
N ARG A 5 -11.51 14.18 -3.26
CA ARG A 5 -10.94 14.85 -2.09
C ARG A 5 -11.41 14.08 -0.86
N ILE A 6 -10.47 13.57 -0.07
CA ILE A 6 -10.72 12.87 1.19
C ILE A 6 -9.91 13.60 2.25
N SER A 7 -10.56 14.42 3.07
CA SER A 7 -9.93 15.16 4.16
C SER A 7 -10.71 14.88 5.45
N LEU A 8 -10.01 14.43 6.50
CA LEU A 8 -10.61 13.98 7.77
C LEU A 8 -10.32 14.91 8.96
N THR A 9 -9.69 16.06 8.74
CA THR A 9 -9.38 17.06 9.77
C THR A 9 -9.56 18.48 9.20
N GLU A 10 -10.31 19.33 9.91
CA GLU A 10 -10.72 20.67 9.43
C GLU A 10 -9.76 21.81 9.76
N ASP A 11 -8.61 21.56 10.40
CA ASP A 11 -7.74 22.64 10.89
C ASP A 11 -6.44 22.83 10.08
N GLU A 12 -6.22 24.11 9.72
CA GLU A 12 -4.99 24.77 9.24
C GLU A 12 -4.35 24.25 7.94
N LYS A 13 -4.74 24.92 6.84
CA LYS A 13 -4.37 24.63 5.46
C LYS A 13 -2.92 25.00 5.12
N HIS A 14 -2.15 24.00 4.68
CA HIS A 14 -0.91 24.18 3.92
C HIS A 14 -0.95 23.37 2.61
N SER A 15 -0.29 23.91 1.57
CA SER A 15 -0.03 23.37 0.21
C SER A 15 -0.85 22.14 -0.24
N LEU A 16 -1.88 22.40 -1.06
CA LEU A 16 -2.61 21.38 -1.84
C LEU A 16 -1.73 20.82 -2.97
N LEU A 17 -1.51 19.50 -2.99
CA LEU A 17 -0.90 18.84 -4.14
C LEU A 17 -1.97 18.22 -5.04
N GLN A 18 -2.07 18.69 -6.29
CA GLN A 18 -2.88 18.05 -7.33
C GLN A 18 -2.05 17.00 -8.06
N LEU A 19 -2.47 15.74 -7.93
CA LEU A 19 -1.81 14.59 -8.52
C LEU A 19 -2.58 14.13 -9.74
N ARG A 20 -1.99 14.29 -10.93
CA ARG A 20 -2.53 13.70 -12.16
C ARG A 20 -1.92 12.32 -12.39
N VAL A 21 -2.76 11.28 -12.42
CA VAL A 21 -2.34 9.90 -12.63
C VAL A 21 -2.85 9.41 -13.98
N ASP A 22 -1.90 9.24 -14.91
CA ASP A 22 -2.14 8.61 -16.21
C ASP A 22 -1.41 7.26 -16.26
N LYS A 23 -2.16 6.17 -16.40
CA LYS A 23 -1.58 4.82 -16.46
C LYS A 23 -2.22 3.95 -17.52
N SER A 24 -1.38 3.45 -18.41
CA SER A 24 -1.74 2.49 -19.45
C SER A 24 -0.76 1.32 -19.52
N PHE A 25 -1.26 0.16 -19.91
CA PHE A 25 -0.46 -1.04 -20.18
C PHE A 25 -0.60 -1.41 -21.66
N LYS A 26 0.52 -1.69 -22.31
CA LYS A 26 0.54 -2.29 -23.63
C LYS A 26 0.63 -3.80 -23.46
N THR A 27 -0.34 -4.52 -24.00
CA THR A 27 -0.31 -5.98 -24.00
C THR A 27 -0.14 -6.48 -25.42
N LYS A 28 0.90 -7.31 -25.62
CA LYS A 28 1.05 -8.12 -26.82
C LYS A 28 0.82 -9.57 -26.44
N SER A 29 -0.17 -10.20 -27.07
CA SER A 29 -0.42 -11.62 -26.88
C SER A 29 0.74 -12.41 -27.48
N ARG A 30 1.36 -13.30 -26.71
CA ARG A 30 2.39 -14.20 -27.24
C ARG A 30 1.74 -15.17 -28.21
N ILE A 31 2.21 -15.19 -29.45
CA ILE A 31 1.68 -16.10 -30.47
C ILE A 31 2.18 -17.52 -30.18
N THR A 32 1.23 -18.42 -29.94
CA THR A 32 1.42 -19.86 -29.78
C THR A 32 0.31 -20.58 -30.54
N LYS A 33 0.47 -21.88 -30.79
CA LYS A 33 -0.58 -22.67 -31.45
C LYS A 33 -1.92 -22.57 -30.71
N ARG A 34 -1.90 -22.62 -29.37
CA ARG A 34 -3.10 -22.52 -28.53
C ARG A 34 -3.74 -21.13 -28.57
N THR A 35 -2.96 -20.06 -28.61
CA THR A 35 -3.53 -18.69 -28.67
C THR A 35 -4.17 -18.42 -30.02
N ILE A 36 -3.63 -18.97 -31.11
CA ILE A 36 -4.25 -18.91 -32.45
C ILE A 36 -5.57 -19.69 -32.49
N GLU A 37 -5.62 -20.88 -31.89
CA GLU A 37 -6.86 -21.68 -31.82
C GLU A 37 -7.97 -20.96 -31.07
N VAL A 38 -7.67 -20.37 -29.90
CA VAL A 38 -8.62 -19.56 -29.13
C VAL A 38 -9.05 -18.33 -29.92
N ALA A 39 -8.11 -17.63 -30.54
CA ALA A 39 -8.40 -16.43 -31.32
C ALA A 39 -9.35 -16.71 -32.49
N LYS A 40 -9.14 -17.82 -33.21
CA LYS A 40 -10.04 -18.28 -34.27
C LYS A 40 -11.43 -18.65 -33.74
N ALA A 41 -11.51 -19.32 -32.59
CA ALA A 41 -12.79 -19.72 -32.00
C ALA A 41 -13.67 -18.51 -31.60
N PHE A 42 -13.07 -17.39 -31.22
CA PHE A 42 -13.77 -16.15 -30.83
C PHE A 42 -13.75 -15.05 -31.92
N GLY A 43 -13.17 -15.32 -33.09
CA GLY A 43 -13.09 -14.36 -34.20
C GLY A 43 -12.25 -13.11 -33.89
N ILE A 44 -11.24 -13.22 -33.02
CA ILE A 44 -10.38 -12.11 -32.60
C ILE A 44 -8.98 -12.23 -33.21
N GLY A 45 -8.31 -11.11 -33.48
CA GLY A 45 -6.91 -11.08 -33.90
C GLY A 45 -5.95 -11.35 -32.74
N VAL A 46 -4.86 -12.09 -32.99
CA VAL A 46 -3.84 -12.44 -31.98
C VAL A 46 -2.68 -11.44 -31.92
N ASP A 47 -2.63 -10.53 -32.89
CA ASP A 47 -1.43 -9.78 -33.27
C ASP A 47 -1.56 -8.29 -32.89
N GLU A 48 -2.72 -7.90 -32.39
CA GLU A 48 -3.06 -6.52 -32.05
C GLU A 48 -2.45 -6.13 -30.70
N GLU A 49 -1.61 -5.10 -30.72
CA GLU A 49 -1.18 -4.41 -29.50
C GLU A 49 -2.40 -3.68 -28.92
N LYS A 50 -2.91 -4.16 -27.79
CA LYS A 50 -4.00 -3.50 -27.07
C LYS A 50 -3.41 -2.61 -25.97
N VAL A 51 -3.85 -1.35 -25.95
CA VAL A 51 -3.53 -0.40 -24.88
C VAL A 51 -4.68 -0.38 -23.90
N PHE A 52 -4.45 -0.93 -22.71
CA PHE A 52 -5.41 -0.89 -21.61
C PHE A 52 -5.10 0.32 -20.73
N HIS A 53 -5.97 1.33 -20.77
CA HIS A 53 -5.88 2.47 -19.87
C HIS A 53 -6.56 2.11 -18.54
N VAL A 54 -5.80 2.18 -17.45
CA VAL A 54 -6.31 1.96 -16.09
C VAL A 54 -6.79 3.28 -15.48
N PHE A 55 -6.03 4.36 -15.68
CA PHE A 55 -6.43 5.71 -15.30
C PHE A 55 -6.17 6.67 -16.46
N ARG A 56 -7.15 7.53 -16.78
CA ARG A 56 -7.02 8.66 -17.71
C ARG A 56 -7.48 9.92 -16.99
N ASP A 57 -6.61 10.92 -16.91
CA ASP A 57 -6.93 12.23 -16.32
C ASP A 57 -7.54 12.11 -14.91
N PHE A 58 -7.00 11.18 -14.10
CA PHE A 58 -7.41 11.03 -12.71
C PHE A 58 -6.68 12.05 -11.86
N GLU A 59 -7.42 12.91 -11.17
CA GLU A 59 -6.87 13.94 -10.30
C GLU A 59 -7.26 13.65 -8.84
N VAL A 60 -6.27 13.59 -7.97
CA VAL A 60 -6.48 13.49 -6.52
C VAL A 60 -5.76 14.64 -5.83
N GLU A 61 -6.42 15.21 -4.83
CA GLU A 61 -5.86 16.23 -3.95
C GLU A 61 -5.54 15.59 -2.61
N ILE A 62 -4.28 15.66 -2.18
CA ILE A 62 -3.80 15.14 -0.89
C ILE A 62 -3.00 16.23 -0.19
N GLU A 63 -3.31 16.47 1.07
CA GLU A 63 -2.59 17.38 1.96
C GLU A 63 -1.80 16.57 3.02
N PRO A 64 -0.63 17.06 3.49
CA PRO A 64 0.06 16.44 4.61
C PRO A 64 -0.85 16.33 5.84
N GLY A 65 -0.96 15.12 6.40
CA GLY A 65 -1.87 14.85 7.53
C GLY A 65 -3.18 14.16 7.14
N ASP A 66 -3.51 14.11 5.85
CA ASP A 66 -4.70 13.41 5.39
C ASP A 66 -4.64 11.91 5.68
N ILE A 67 -5.80 11.36 6.09
CA ILE A 67 -6.06 9.93 6.12
C ILE A 67 -6.91 9.58 4.90
N VAL A 68 -6.30 8.89 3.94
CA VAL A 68 -6.93 8.57 2.65
C VAL A 68 -7.26 7.09 2.57
N TYR A 69 -8.52 6.76 2.29
CA TYR A 69 -8.97 5.39 2.06
C TYR A 69 -9.41 5.18 0.61
N VAL A 70 -8.71 4.31 -0.11
CA VAL A 70 -8.98 4.01 -1.52
C VAL A 70 -9.88 2.78 -1.63
N THR A 71 -11.05 2.94 -2.23
CA THR A 71 -12.03 1.86 -2.43
C THR A 71 -12.29 1.59 -3.90
N GLY A 72 -12.92 0.44 -4.19
CA GLY A 72 -13.27 0.01 -5.54
C GLY A 72 -13.23 -1.50 -5.69
N GLU A 73 -13.77 -2.02 -6.80
CA GLU A 73 -13.83 -3.45 -7.08
C GLU A 73 -12.43 -4.11 -7.16
N SER A 74 -12.36 -5.42 -6.94
CA SER A 74 -11.12 -6.16 -7.16
C SER A 74 -10.70 -6.06 -8.63
N GLY A 75 -9.42 -5.83 -8.89
CA GLY A 75 -8.90 -5.63 -10.25
C GLY A 75 -9.07 -4.23 -10.85
N SER A 76 -9.68 -3.26 -10.13
CA SER A 76 -9.86 -1.88 -10.63
C SER A 76 -8.56 -1.06 -10.73
N GLY A 77 -7.42 -1.60 -10.30
CA GLY A 77 -6.13 -0.92 -10.37
C GLY A 77 -5.75 -0.11 -9.12
N LYS A 78 -6.39 -0.32 -7.96
CA LYS A 78 -6.05 0.36 -6.69
C LYS A 78 -4.57 0.26 -6.33
N SER A 79 -3.98 -0.94 -6.39
CA SER A 79 -2.55 -1.16 -6.13
C SER A 79 -1.67 -0.35 -7.09
N ILE A 80 -2.09 -0.24 -8.35
CA ILE A 80 -1.38 0.55 -9.36
C ILE A 80 -1.49 2.06 -9.05
N LEU A 81 -2.67 2.51 -8.61
CA LEU A 81 -2.90 3.89 -8.16
C LEU A 81 -2.04 4.21 -6.94
N LEU A 82 -2.05 3.38 -5.90
CA LEU A 82 -1.26 3.58 -4.68
C LEU A 82 0.23 3.69 -4.99
N LYS A 83 0.76 2.85 -5.89
CA LYS A 83 2.16 2.94 -6.35
C LYS A 83 2.47 4.24 -7.09
N ALA A 84 1.54 4.72 -7.92
CA ALA A 84 1.70 5.98 -8.64
C ALA A 84 1.68 7.17 -7.67
N VAL A 85 0.72 7.18 -6.74
CA VAL A 85 0.59 8.19 -5.68
C VAL A 85 1.84 8.19 -4.79
N ALA A 86 2.29 7.02 -4.32
CA ALA A 86 3.49 6.89 -3.50
C ALA A 86 4.72 7.50 -4.16
N ARG A 87 4.94 7.20 -5.46
CA ARG A 87 6.05 7.74 -6.23
C ARG A 87 5.98 9.25 -6.37
N GLU A 88 4.78 9.79 -6.59
CA GLU A 88 4.61 11.22 -6.77
C GLU A 88 4.79 11.96 -5.44
N LEU A 89 4.14 11.52 -4.36
CA LEU A 89 4.32 12.07 -3.01
C LEU A 89 5.77 12.03 -2.55
N ALA A 90 6.54 11.00 -2.94
CA ALA A 90 7.96 10.90 -2.60
C ALA A 90 8.84 12.01 -3.20
N LYS A 91 8.36 12.73 -4.22
CA LYS A 91 9.07 13.88 -4.83
C LYS A 91 8.90 15.18 -4.03
N HIS A 92 7.96 15.22 -3.10
CA HIS A 92 7.50 16.41 -2.41
C HIS A 92 7.94 16.36 -0.93
N PRO A 93 8.96 17.15 -0.52
CA PRO A 93 9.55 17.07 0.82
C PRO A 93 8.59 17.31 1.98
N GLU A 94 7.51 18.07 1.77
CA GLU A 94 6.46 18.36 2.75
C GLU A 94 5.75 17.09 3.25
N PHE A 95 5.74 16.02 2.46
CA PHE A 95 5.19 14.71 2.84
C PHE A 95 6.16 13.89 3.71
N GLY A 96 7.35 14.40 4.03
CA GLY A 96 8.29 13.80 4.98
C GLY A 96 8.77 12.41 4.60
N GLY A 97 8.84 12.13 3.29
CA GLY A 97 9.19 10.83 2.74
C GLY A 97 8.05 9.80 2.85
N VAL A 98 8.10 8.82 1.95
CA VAL A 98 7.08 7.78 1.79
C VAL A 98 7.64 6.43 2.18
N ILE A 99 6.84 5.61 2.86
CA ILE A 99 7.08 4.17 3.03
C ILE A 99 5.83 3.40 2.59
N THR A 100 6.04 2.42 1.73
CA THR A 100 5.00 1.47 1.33
C THR A 100 5.12 0.16 2.11
N ASP A 101 4.09 -0.68 2.10
CA ASP A 101 4.16 -2.00 2.68
C ASP A 101 5.25 -2.89 2.05
N GLU A 102 5.59 -2.67 0.78
CA GLU A 102 6.68 -3.34 0.07
C GLU A 102 8.07 -2.90 0.55
N ASP A 103 8.20 -1.65 1.01
CA ASP A 103 9.47 -1.08 1.50
C ASP A 103 9.82 -1.51 2.93
N VAL A 104 8.86 -2.05 3.68
CA VAL A 104 9.06 -2.47 5.07
C VAL A 104 9.92 -3.74 5.14
N GLU A 105 11.19 -3.57 5.50
CA GLU A 105 12.09 -4.69 5.74
C GLU A 105 11.69 -5.49 6.98
N VAL A 106 11.53 -6.80 6.79
CA VAL A 106 11.29 -7.78 7.86
C VAL A 106 12.27 -8.94 7.74
N LYS A 107 12.90 -9.31 8.87
CA LYS A 107 13.84 -10.44 8.94
C LYS A 107 13.15 -11.64 9.60
N PRO A 108 12.95 -12.78 8.92
CA PRO A 108 12.17 -13.90 9.46
C PRO A 108 12.65 -14.46 10.80
N ARG A 109 13.94 -14.32 11.11
CA ARG A 109 14.56 -14.84 12.34
C ARG A 109 14.78 -13.77 13.41
N GLU A 110 14.52 -12.51 13.11
CA GLU A 110 14.65 -11.41 14.06
C GLU A 110 13.57 -11.50 15.13
N ILE A 111 13.98 -11.25 16.38
CA ILE A 111 13.07 -11.16 17.53
C ILE A 111 12.41 -9.78 17.48
N LEU A 112 11.10 -9.72 17.74
CA LEU A 112 10.29 -8.51 17.55
C LEU A 112 10.86 -7.30 18.30
N ILE A 113 11.27 -7.47 19.55
CA ILE A 113 11.81 -6.38 20.38
C ILE A 113 13.12 -5.79 19.85
N HIS A 114 13.82 -6.49 18.95
CA HIS A 114 15.06 -6.01 18.34
C HIS A 114 14.84 -5.28 17.01
N GLY A 115 13.67 -5.45 16.38
CA GLY A 115 13.44 -4.89 15.06
C GLY A 115 12.83 -3.50 15.04
N VAL A 116 12.42 -2.96 16.20
CA VAL A 116 11.89 -1.60 16.38
C VAL A 116 12.39 -1.00 17.70
N GLY A 117 12.31 0.32 17.83
CA GLY A 117 12.67 1.05 19.03
C GLY A 117 14.18 1.22 19.23
N VAL A 118 14.55 2.22 20.03
CA VAL A 118 15.97 2.44 20.40
C VAL A 118 16.41 1.63 21.61
N ASP A 119 15.46 1.22 22.44
CA ASP A 119 15.64 0.38 23.62
C ASP A 119 14.40 -0.51 23.85
N ALA A 120 14.45 -1.36 24.88
CA ALA A 120 13.35 -2.27 25.18
C ALA A 120 12.04 -1.55 25.55
N ALA A 121 12.11 -0.42 26.25
CA ALA A 121 10.92 0.31 26.68
C ALA A 121 10.22 0.95 25.47
N ASP A 122 10.99 1.57 24.57
CA ASP A 122 10.49 2.17 23.34
C ASP A 122 9.97 1.10 22.38
N ALA A 123 10.65 -0.04 22.24
CA ALA A 123 10.20 -1.14 21.42
C ALA A 123 8.87 -1.73 21.91
N MET A 124 8.72 -1.98 23.22
CA MET A 124 7.44 -2.41 23.81
C MET A 124 6.33 -1.40 23.55
N ARG A 125 6.61 -0.11 23.75
CA ARG A 125 5.67 0.98 23.46
C ARG A 125 5.20 0.93 22.01
N ILE A 126 6.10 0.89 21.04
CA ILE A 126 5.76 0.85 19.61
C ILE A 126 4.90 -0.36 19.27
N LEU A 127 5.28 -1.55 19.74
CA LEU A 127 4.53 -2.79 19.50
C LEU A 127 3.13 -2.75 20.13
N SER A 128 2.99 -2.14 21.30
CA SER A 128 1.69 -1.94 21.94
C SER A 128 0.76 -1.01 21.16
N HIS A 129 1.27 0.04 20.50
CA HIS A 129 0.46 0.96 19.69
C HIS A 129 -0.20 0.28 18.49
N VAL A 130 0.41 -0.80 17.98
CA VAL A 130 -0.17 -1.60 16.88
C VAL A 130 -0.95 -2.82 17.37
N GLY A 131 -1.23 -2.91 18.68
CA GLY A 131 -2.03 -3.97 19.27
C GLY A 131 -1.28 -5.29 19.53
N LEU A 132 0.05 -5.29 19.52
CA LEU A 132 0.87 -6.45 19.91
C LEU A 132 1.22 -6.36 21.39
N ASN A 133 0.21 -6.50 22.27
CA ASN A 133 0.35 -6.26 23.72
C ASN A 133 0.81 -7.46 24.55
N GLU A 134 0.90 -8.64 23.96
CA GLU A 134 1.19 -9.87 24.70
C GLU A 134 2.71 -10.01 24.94
N ALA A 135 3.13 -10.07 26.20
CA ALA A 135 4.54 -10.06 26.58
C ALA A 135 5.39 -11.15 25.89
N TYR A 136 4.81 -12.32 25.63
CA TYR A 136 5.52 -13.39 24.95
C TYR A 136 5.81 -13.07 23.48
N LEU A 137 5.01 -12.22 22.81
CA LEU A 137 5.24 -11.81 21.43
C LEU A 137 6.52 -11.00 21.29
N PHE A 138 6.89 -10.20 22.29
CA PHE A 138 8.12 -9.42 22.29
C PHE A 138 9.37 -10.31 22.13
N LEU A 139 9.29 -11.56 22.59
CA LEU A 139 10.37 -12.54 22.54
C LEU A 139 10.28 -13.49 21.33
N ARG A 140 9.19 -13.43 20.55
CA ARG A 140 8.99 -14.27 19.36
C ARG A 140 9.82 -13.79 18.18
N ARG A 141 10.06 -14.69 17.23
CA ARG A 141 10.62 -14.33 15.92
C ARG A 141 9.51 -13.98 14.94
N TYR A 142 9.78 -13.09 13.99
CA TYR A 142 8.79 -12.69 12.97
C TYR A 142 8.12 -13.88 12.26
N ARG A 143 8.88 -14.94 11.92
CA ARG A 143 8.33 -16.14 11.26
C ARG A 143 7.32 -16.95 12.10
N GLU A 144 7.27 -16.72 13.41
CA GLU A 144 6.43 -17.45 14.37
C GLU A 144 5.08 -16.76 14.61
N LEU A 145 4.89 -15.57 14.03
CA LEU A 145 3.67 -14.78 14.13
C LEU A 145 2.55 -15.31 13.21
N SER A 146 1.30 -15.09 13.60
CA SER A 146 0.16 -15.19 12.69
C SER A 146 0.22 -14.12 11.60
N ASP A 147 -0.52 -14.27 10.50
CA ASP A 147 -0.46 -13.28 9.42
C ASP A 147 -0.98 -11.90 9.85
N GLY A 148 -2.00 -11.84 10.71
CA GLY A 148 -2.46 -10.59 11.32
C GLY A 148 -1.42 -9.95 12.26
N GLN A 149 -0.65 -10.76 13.01
CA GLN A 149 0.45 -10.26 13.84
C GLN A 149 1.62 -9.77 12.99
N LYS A 150 1.96 -10.47 11.90
CA LYS A 150 2.97 -10.01 10.92
C LYS A 150 2.56 -8.67 10.32
N TYR A 151 1.29 -8.52 9.95
CA TYR A 151 0.74 -7.27 9.43
C TYR A 151 0.92 -6.11 10.41
N ARG A 152 0.49 -6.29 11.67
CA ARG A 152 0.67 -5.29 12.73
C ARG A 152 2.15 -4.99 12.98
N TYR A 153 3.03 -5.99 12.93
CA TYR A 153 4.47 -5.76 13.05
C TYR A 153 5.03 -4.93 11.89
N LYS A 154 4.58 -5.16 10.64
CA LYS A 154 4.93 -4.30 9.51
C LYS A 154 4.46 -2.86 9.71
N LEU A 155 3.27 -2.64 10.28
CA LEU A 155 2.80 -1.30 10.65
C LEU A 155 3.73 -0.67 11.70
N ALA A 156 4.14 -1.41 12.74
CA ALA A 156 5.08 -0.91 13.75
C ALA A 156 6.41 -0.48 13.12
N LYS A 157 6.96 -1.29 12.20
CA LYS A 157 8.16 -0.95 11.43
C LYS A 157 7.97 0.29 10.56
N ALA A 158 6.79 0.43 9.93
CA ALA A 158 6.47 1.60 9.13
C ALA A 158 6.40 2.88 9.97
N PHE A 159 5.72 2.85 11.12
CA PHE A 159 5.67 3.97 12.06
C PHE A 159 7.05 4.33 12.62
N TRP A 160 7.90 3.33 12.86
CA TRP A 160 9.26 3.53 13.36
C TRP A 160 10.26 4.02 12.30
N SER A 161 9.93 3.92 11.00
CA SER A 161 10.83 4.27 9.90
C SER A 161 11.21 5.76 9.83
N GLY A 162 10.50 6.63 10.55
CA GLY A 162 10.67 8.09 10.50
C GLY A 162 10.06 8.75 9.27
N LYS A 163 9.43 8.00 8.36
CA LYS A 163 8.66 8.55 7.23
C LYS A 163 7.32 9.09 7.71
N LYS A 164 6.90 10.25 7.18
CA LYS A 164 5.61 10.86 7.55
C LYS A 164 4.44 10.40 6.69
N THR A 165 4.71 9.83 5.52
CA THR A 165 3.68 9.27 4.64
C THR A 165 3.79 7.76 4.61
N ILE A 166 2.70 7.09 4.98
CA ILE A 166 2.60 5.63 5.04
C ILE A 166 1.50 5.19 4.08
N ILE A 167 1.82 4.26 3.18
CA ILE A 167 0.88 3.73 2.20
C ILE A 167 0.84 2.22 2.30
N PHE A 168 -0.32 1.66 2.66
CA PHE A 168 -0.51 0.23 2.77
C PHE A 168 -1.62 -0.20 1.82
N ASP A 169 -1.31 -1.17 0.95
CA ASP A 169 -2.32 -1.86 0.17
C ASP A 169 -2.98 -2.97 1.00
N GLU A 170 -4.22 -3.32 0.64
CA GLU A 170 -5.01 -4.38 1.27
C GLU A 170 -5.04 -4.35 2.81
N PHE A 171 -5.12 -3.15 3.41
CA PHE A 171 -5.02 -2.97 4.87
C PHE A 171 -5.96 -3.89 5.68
N ALA A 172 -7.12 -4.26 5.12
CA ALA A 172 -8.14 -5.10 5.76
C ALA A 172 -8.06 -6.61 5.46
N SER A 173 -7.14 -7.10 4.61
CA SER A 173 -7.21 -8.49 4.11
C SER A 173 -6.92 -9.55 5.17
N THR A 174 -6.12 -9.23 6.18
CA THR A 174 -5.73 -10.15 7.26
C THR A 174 -6.37 -9.81 8.61
N LEU A 175 -7.29 -8.84 8.65
CA LEU A 175 -8.00 -8.49 9.88
C LEU A 175 -9.19 -9.44 10.07
N ASP A 176 -9.22 -10.08 11.24
CA ASP A 176 -10.40 -10.83 11.67
C ASP A 176 -11.57 -9.86 11.96
N ARG A 177 -12.81 -10.37 11.88
CA ARG A 177 -14.03 -9.56 12.09
C ARG A 177 -14.13 -8.93 13.48
N VAL A 178 -13.37 -9.41 14.48
CA VAL A 178 -13.41 -8.86 15.84
C VAL A 178 -12.49 -7.64 15.93
N THR A 179 -11.34 -7.66 15.27
CA THR A 179 -10.44 -6.49 15.18
C THR A 179 -10.97 -5.41 14.21
N ALA A 180 -11.81 -5.76 13.23
CA ALA A 180 -12.37 -4.83 12.25
C ALA A 180 -13.58 -4.00 12.75
N ARG A 181 -13.94 -4.09 14.03
CA ARG A 181 -15.07 -3.36 14.64
C ARG A 181 -14.63 -2.11 15.37
#